data_AF-A0A948MNT0-F1
#
_entry.id   AF-A0A948MNT0-F1
#
_cell.length_a   1.000
_cell.length_b   1.000
_cell.length_c   1.000
_cell.angle_alpha   90.00
_cell.angle_beta   90.00
_cell.angle_gamma   90.00
#
_symmetry.space_group_name_H-M   'P 1'
#
loop_
_entity.id
_entity.type
_entity.pdbx_description
1 polymer ?
#
loop_
_entity_poly.entity_id
_entity_poly.type
_entity_poly.pdbx_seq_one_letter_code
_entity_poly.pdbx_strand_id
1 'polypeptide(L)' 'MSADTETNDDDENEAAALPTGLKNYITPEGLERLKEELRILRQIERPKVVEVVSWAAGNGDRSENGDYIYGKKRLR' A
#
# COMPACT_ATOMS: atom_id res chain seq x y z
N MET A 1 -19.36 -0.21 26.97
CA MET A 1 -18.09 -0.49 26.27
C MET A 1 -18.44 -0.46 24.80
N SER A 2 -18.17 0.68 24.16
CA SER A 2 -18.80 1.07 22.90
C SER A 2 -17.97 0.60 21.71
N ALA A 3 -18.63 -0.23 20.89
CA ALA A 3 -18.46 -0.50 19.47
C ALA A 3 -17.07 -0.29 18.85
N ASP A 4 -16.40 -1.41 18.61
CA ASP A 4 -15.40 -1.57 17.55
C ASP A 4 -16.04 -1.19 16.20
N THR A 5 -15.75 0.01 15.69
CA THR A 5 -16.05 0.35 14.30
C THR A 5 -14.84 -0.06 13.47
N GLU A 6 -14.81 -1.33 13.07
CA GLU A 6 -14.01 -1.77 11.94
C GLU A 6 -14.50 -1.02 10.69
N THR A 7 -13.81 0.06 10.33
CA THR A 7 -13.92 0.64 8.99
C THR A 7 -13.27 -0.34 8.03
N ASN A 8 -14.05 -1.34 7.63
CA ASN A 8 -13.72 -2.27 6.55
C ASN A 8 -13.99 -1.56 5.22
N ASP A 9 -13.12 -0.62 4.86
CA ASP A 9 -13.05 -0.05 3.50
C ASP A 9 -12.33 -1.04 2.58
N ASP A 10 -12.81 -2.28 2.44
CA ASP A 10 -12.61 -3.07 1.21
C ASP A 10 -13.35 -2.27 0.11
N ASP A 11 -12.74 -1.69 -0.93
CA ASP A 11 -12.36 -2.40 -2.15
C ASP A 11 -12.20 -1.35 -3.29
N GLU A 12 -11.05 -0.69 -3.44
CA GLU A 12 -10.82 0.23 -4.59
C GLU A 12 -9.36 0.20 -5.10
N ASN A 13 -8.80 -1.00 -5.27
CA ASN A 13 -7.68 -1.19 -6.18
C ASN A 13 -7.97 -2.39 -7.07
N GLU A 14 -9.04 -2.29 -7.86
CA GLU A 14 -9.24 -3.14 -9.03
C GLU A 14 -8.15 -2.79 -10.05
N ALA A 15 -6.93 -3.29 -9.84
CA ALA A 15 -5.96 -3.40 -10.91
C ALA A 15 -6.64 -4.21 -12.00
N ALA A 16 -7.08 -3.53 -13.07
CA ALA A 16 -7.95 -4.07 -14.11
C ALA A 16 -7.51 -5.48 -14.47
N ALA A 17 -8.30 -6.47 -14.03
CA ALA A 17 -7.96 -7.86 -14.21
C ALA A 17 -7.82 -8.10 -15.71
N LEU A 18 -6.66 -8.59 -16.12
CA LEU A 18 -6.42 -8.84 -17.53
C LEU A 18 -7.38 -9.94 -17.98
N PRO A 19 -8.00 -9.80 -19.17
CA PRO A 19 -8.95 -10.78 -19.66
C PRO A 19 -8.31 -12.17 -19.70
N THR A 20 -9.02 -13.14 -19.16
CA THR A 20 -8.58 -14.54 -19.09
C THR A 20 -8.30 -15.05 -20.51
N GLY A 21 -7.02 -15.33 -20.80
CA GLY A 21 -6.58 -15.80 -22.11
C GLY A 21 -5.66 -14.85 -22.88
N LEU A 22 -5.42 -13.62 -22.40
CA LEU A 22 -4.36 -12.76 -22.93
C LEU A 22 -2.99 -13.20 -22.41
N LYS A 23 -2.00 -13.25 -23.30
CA LYS A 23 -0.61 -13.53 -22.94
C LYS A 23 0.11 -12.22 -22.64
N ASN A 24 0.59 -12.07 -21.40
CA ASN A 24 1.38 -10.93 -20.94
C ASN A 24 2.83 -11.02 -21.38
N TYR A 25 3.10 -10.62 -22.61
CA TYR A 25 4.48 -10.55 -23.10
C TYR A 25 5.19 -9.29 -22.59
N ILE A 26 6.39 -9.49 -22.06
CA ILE A 26 7.28 -8.44 -21.60
C ILE A 26 8.69 -8.71 -22.14
N THR A 27 9.43 -7.66 -22.45
CA THR A 27 10.85 -7.80 -22.81
C THR A 27 11.67 -8.17 -21.56
N PRO A 28 12.80 -8.90 -21.70
CA PRO A 28 13.65 -9.23 -20.56
C PRO A 28 14.11 -7.98 -19.78
N GLU A 29 14.51 -6.93 -20.50
CA GLU A 29 14.91 -5.65 -19.91
C GLU A 29 13.76 -4.96 -19.17
N GLY A 30 12.54 -4.97 -19.73
CA GLY A 30 11.37 -4.41 -19.06
C GLY A 30 11.04 -5.14 -17.77
N LEU A 31 11.19 -6.46 -17.75
CA LEU A 31 10.99 -7.28 -16.56
C LEU A 31 12.02 -6.97 -15.48
N GLU A 32 13.29 -6.76 -15.84
CA GLU A 32 14.35 -6.39 -14.90
C GLU A 32 14.07 -5.04 -14.23
N ARG A 33 13.66 -4.03 -15.01
CA ARG A 33 13.30 -2.71 -14.47
C ARG A 33 12.12 -2.79 -13.50
N LEU A 34 11.04 -3.48 -13.87
CA LEU A 34 9.89 -3.65 -12.99
C LEU A 34 10.24 -4.40 -11.70
N LYS A 35 11.11 -5.42 -11.79
CA LYS A 35 11.60 -6.14 -10.60
C LYS A 35 12.41 -5.24 -9.69
N GLU A 36 13.26 -4.39 -10.25
CA GLU A 36 14.07 -3.46 -9.49
C GLU A 36 13.22 -2.38 -8.81
N GLU A 37 12.28 -1.79 -9.55
CA GLU A 37 11.30 -0.84 -9.00
C GLU A 37 10.50 -1.49 -7.85
N LEU A 38 9.99 -2.71 -8.06
CA LEU A 38 9.28 -3.46 -7.03
C LEU A 38 10.16 -3.72 -5.80
N ARG A 39 11.44 -4.03 -6.02
CA ARG A 39 12.41 -4.25 -4.94
C ARG A 39 12.60 -2.97 -4.12
N ILE A 40 12.78 -1.82 -4.76
CA ILE A 40 12.92 -0.52 -4.10
C ILE A 40 11.65 -0.18 -3.30
N LEU A 41 10.48 -0.26 -3.93
CA LEU A 41 9.20 0.03 -3.28
C LEU A 41 9.00 -0.85 -2.05
N ARG A 42 9.28 -2.15 -2.14
CA ARG A 42 9.07 -3.10 -1.05
C ARG A 42 10.11 -3.00 0.06
N GLN A 43 11.39 -2.89 -0.27
CA GLN A 43 12.49 -2.99 0.70
C GLN A 43 12.87 -1.64 1.31
N ILE A 44 12.63 -0.54 0.60
CA ILE A 44 13.09 0.78 1.02
C ILE A 44 11.90 1.68 1.36
N GLU A 45 10.94 1.82 0.45
CA GLU A 45 9.84 2.77 0.67
C GLU A 45 8.82 2.26 1.69
N ARG A 46 8.36 1.01 1.55
CA ARG A 46 7.32 0.45 2.43
C ARG A 46 7.73 0.47 3.91
N PRO A 47 8.96 0.07 4.31
CA PRO A 47 9.37 0.15 5.71
C PRO A 47 9.39 1.58 6.27
N LYS A 48 9.82 2.57 5.47
CA LYS A 48 9.80 3.99 5.88
C LYS A 48 8.38 4.47 6.14
N VAL A 49 7.43 4.12 5.27
CA VAL A 49 6.02 4.50 5.46
C VAL A 49 5.43 3.81 6.70
N VAL A 50 5.75 2.53 6.93
CA VAL A 50 5.31 1.81 8.13
C VAL A 50 5.86 2.46 9.41
N GLU A 51 7.12 2.89 9.43
CA GLU A 51 7.72 3.57 10.58
C GLU A 51 6.99 4.87 10.91
N VAL A 52 6.72 5.70 9.89
CA VAL A 52 5.96 6.94 10.05
C VAL A 52 4.55 6.67 10.58
N VAL A 53 3.85 5.68 10.03
CA VAL A 53 2.50 5.29 10.49
C VAL A 53 2.53 4.79 11.93
N SER A 54 3.52 3.98 12.29
CA SER A 54 3.68 3.45 13.65
C SER A 54 3.95 4.57 14.66
N TRP A 55 4.77 5.56 14.28
CA TRP A 55 5.03 6.73 15.12
C TRP A 55 3.79 7.61 15.27
N ALA A 56 3.12 7.91 14.16
CA ALA A 56 1.87 8.68 14.16
C ALA A 56 0.78 8.01 15.01
N ALA A 57 0.70 6.67 14.98
CA ALA A 57 -0.24 5.89 15.78
C ALA A 57 0.02 5.94 17.30
N GLY A 58 1.22 6.35 17.73
CA GLY A 58 1.59 6.51 19.13
C GLY A 58 1.40 7.93 19.69
N ASN A 59 1.20 8.92 18.83
CA ASN A 59 1.16 10.34 19.21
C ASN A 59 -0.25 10.91 19.47
N GLY A 60 -1.31 10.10 19.42
CA GLY A 60 -2.67 10.58 19.71
C GLY A 60 -3.78 9.75 19.07
N ASP A 61 -4.95 10.37 18.90
CA ASP A 61 -6.08 9.76 18.20
C ASP A 61 -5.74 9.58 16.71
N ARG A 62 -5.88 8.33 16.27
CA ARG A 62 -5.61 7.90 14.90
C ARG A 62 -6.63 8.45 13.91
N SER A 63 -7.81 8.83 14.36
CA SER A 63 -8.87 9.39 13.52
C SER A 63 -8.63 10.85 13.12
N GLU A 64 -7.83 11.57 13.91
CA GLU A 64 -7.51 13.00 13.68
C GLU A 64 -6.08 13.21 13.17
N ASN A 65 -5.21 12.20 13.32
CA ASN A 65 -3.81 12.28 12.88
C ASN A 65 -3.68 12.09 11.35
N GLY A 66 -3.44 13.19 10.64
CA GLY A 66 -3.25 13.20 9.19
C GLY A 66 -2.10 12.32 8.69
N ASP A 67 -1.00 12.20 9.43
CA ASP A 67 0.15 11.36 9.05
C ASP A 67 -0.22 9.87 9.09
N TYR A 68 -1.04 9.48 10.07
CA TYR A 68 -1.56 8.11 10.17
C TYR A 68 -2.51 7.80 9.01
N ILE A 69 -3.47 8.69 8.72
CA ILE A 69 -4.44 8.51 7.64
C ILE A 69 -3.73 8.40 6.28
N TYR A 70 -2.85 9.36 5.99
CA TYR A 70 -2.13 9.39 4.71
C TYR A 70 -1.17 8.21 4.57
N GLY A 71 -0.43 7.88 5.63
CA GLY A 71 0.48 6.74 5.61
C GLY A 71 -0.26 5.40 5.44
N LYS A 72 -1.44 5.23 6.05
CA LYS A 72 -2.29 4.05 5.83
C LYS A 72 -2.75 3.96 4.37
N LYS A 73 -3.19 5.08 3.76
CA LYS A 73 -3.57 5.12 2.34
C LYS A 73 -2.39 4.77 1.42
N ARG A 74 -1.17 5.15 1.78
CA ARG A 74 0.06 4.86 1.01
C ARG A 74 0.57 3.42 1.14
N LEU A 75 0.13 2.67 2.16
CA LEU A 75 0.46 1.25 2.32
C LEU A 75 -0.50 0.31 1.56
N ARG A 76 -1.56 0.87 0.98
CA ARG A 76 -2.58 0.17 0.21
C ARG A 76 -2.18 0.02 -1.26
#